data_AF-A0A970ZE54-F1
#
_entry.id   AF-A0A970ZE54-F1
#
_cell.length_a   1.000
_cell.length_b   1.000
_cell.length_c   1.000
_cell.angle_alpha   90.00
_cell.angle_beta   90.00
_cell.angle_gamma   90.00
#
_symmetry.space_group_name_H-M   'P 1'
#
loop_
_entity.id
_entity.type
_entity.pdbx_description
1 polymer ?
#
loop_
_entity_poly.entity_id
_entity_poly.type
_entity_poly.pdbx_seq_one_letter_code
_entity_poly.pdbx_strand_id
1 'polypeptide(L)'
;MRYITDACQTMIPEVLTEYLLRLAEESDCPKQGFVLSIRKIGIGKVQDILVLRENDSFCRRVFGCPPVDAELTVVRRGENIYMSLYGDEKPFGEGAPVCSA
;
A
#
# COMPACT_ATOMS: atom_id res chain seq x y z
N MET A 1 -11.84 -2.93 11.05
CA MET A 1 -12.28 -3.74 9.89
C MET A 1 -11.38 -3.46 8.69
N ARG A 2 -11.02 -4.46 7.87
CA ARG A 2 -10.18 -4.29 6.67
C ARG A 2 -11.03 -4.38 5.41
N TYR A 3 -10.90 -3.40 4.52
CA TYR A 3 -11.50 -3.39 3.19
C TYR A 3 -10.40 -3.29 2.15
N ILE A 4 -10.37 -4.22 1.20
CA ILE A 4 -9.39 -4.30 0.13
C ILE A 4 -10.19 -4.41 -1.15
N THR A 5 -9.96 -3.51 -2.11
CA THR A 5 -10.67 -3.56 -3.40
C THR A 5 -10.42 -4.86 -4.14
N ASP A 6 -11.40 -5.32 -4.92
CA ASP A 6 -11.29 -6.53 -5.75
C ASP A 6 -10.09 -6.45 -6.71
N ALA A 7 -9.78 -5.24 -7.21
CA ALA A 7 -8.62 -4.98 -8.05
C ALA A 7 -7.30 -5.29 -7.32
N CYS A 8 -7.14 -4.81 -6.08
CA CYS A 8 -5.98 -5.16 -5.25
C CYS A 8 -5.94 -6.66 -4.92
N GLN A 9 -7.06 -7.28 -4.56
CA GLN A 9 -7.12 -8.71 -4.25
C GLN A 9 -6.72 -9.58 -5.44
N THR A 10 -7.04 -9.13 -6.66
CA THR A 10 -6.72 -9.86 -7.89
C THR A 10 -5.27 -9.65 -8.32
N MET A 11 -4.75 -8.42 -8.21
CA MET A 11 -3.44 -8.06 -8.75
C MET A 11 -2.29 -8.33 -7.79
N ILE A 12 -2.53 -8.22 -6.48
CA ILE A 12 -1.46 -8.25 -5.48
C ILE A 12 -1.51 -9.58 -4.73
N PRO A 13 -0.39 -10.34 -4.70
CA PRO A 13 -0.34 -11.58 -3.94
C PRO A 13 -0.72 -11.35 -2.47
N GLU A 14 -1.53 -12.24 -1.92
CA GLU A 14 -2.05 -12.14 -0.53
C GLU A 14 -0.95 -11.87 0.50
N VAL A 15 0.19 -12.56 0.38
CA VAL A 15 1.35 -12.38 1.27
C VAL A 15 1.90 -10.95 1.20
N LEU A 16 1.94 -10.35 0.00
CA LEU A 16 2.39 -8.98 -0.19
C LEU A 16 1.35 -7.98 0.34
N THR A 17 0.06 -8.26 0.11
CA THR A 17 -1.06 -7.47 0.66
C THR A 17 -1.01 -7.39 2.18
N GLU A 18 -0.87 -8.53 2.88
CA GLU A 18 -0.74 -8.56 4.34
C GLU A 18 0.50 -7.83 4.83
N TYR A 19 1.63 -7.94 4.12
CA TYR A 19 2.84 -7.19 4.45
C TYR A 19 2.63 -5.67 4.33
N LEU A 20 1.98 -5.20 3.27
CA LEU A 20 1.67 -3.78 3.07
C LEU A 20 0.71 -3.25 4.13
N LEU A 21 -0.31 -4.03 4.51
CA LEU A 21 -1.23 -3.68 5.59
C LEU A 21 -0.51 -3.57 6.93
N ARG A 22 0.41 -4.50 7.23
CA ARG A 22 1.23 -4.43 8.44
C ARG A 22 2.11 -3.17 8.46
N LEU A 23 2.76 -2.83 7.34
CA LEU A 23 3.52 -1.58 7.23
C LEU A 23 2.63 -0.35 7.49
N ALA A 24 1.40 -0.38 6.99
CA ALA A 24 0.45 0.70 7.23
C ALA A 24 -0.01 0.78 8.70
N GLU A 25 -0.19 -0.37 9.36
CA GLU A 25 -0.57 -0.50 10.77
C GLU A 25 0.54 -0.03 11.73
N GLU A 26 1.80 -0.27 11.39
CA GLU A 26 2.98 0.13 12.17
C GLU A 26 3.27 1.65 12.09
N SER A 27 2.65 2.37 11.16
CA SER A 27 2.83 3.82 10.99
C SER A 27 1.66 4.62 11.57
N ASP A 28 1.98 5.75 12.22
CA ASP A 28 0.97 6.72 12.68
C ASP A 28 0.33 7.55 11.53
N CYS A 29 0.75 7.32 10.29
CA CYS A 29 0.29 8.09 9.14
C CYS A 29 -1.06 7.56 8.65
N PRO A 30 -2.12 8.39 8.63
CA PRO A 30 -3.47 7.95 8.28
C PRO A 30 -3.64 7.65 6.79
N LYS A 31 -2.72 8.11 5.93
CA LYS A 31 -2.74 7.86 4.48
C LYS A 31 -1.34 7.58 3.99
N GLN A 32 -1.15 6.45 3.33
CA GLN A 32 0.15 6.00 2.82
C GLN A 32 -0.02 5.57 1.37
N GLY A 33 0.87 6.05 0.50
CA GLY A 33 1.02 5.55 -0.86
C GLY A 33 2.09 4.45 -0.88
N PHE A 34 1.88 3.42 -1.69
CA PHE A 34 2.90 2.42 -1.97
C PHE A 34 3.08 2.30 -3.47
N VAL A 35 4.33 2.39 -3.92
CA VAL A 35 4.73 2.09 -5.29
C VAL A 35 5.49 0.78 -5.26
N LEU A 36 4.87 -0.25 -5.84
CA LEU A 36 5.44 -1.57 -6.03
C LEU A 36 6.13 -1.59 -7.39
N SER A 37 7.43 -1.83 -7.40
CA SER A 37 8.21 -1.97 -8.63
C SER A 37 9.00 -3.26 -8.69
N ILE A 38 9.00 -3.91 -9.85
CA ILE A 38 9.79 -5.11 -10.10
C ILE A 38 11.23 -4.72 -10.41
N ARG A 39 12.17 -5.16 -9.56
CA ARG A 39 13.61 -5.03 -9.86
C ARG A 39 14.18 -6.36 -10.32
N LYS A 40 14.80 -6.36 -11.50
CA LYS A 40 15.62 -7.49 -11.95
C LYS A 40 16.98 -7.44 -11.25
N ILE A 41 17.36 -8.54 -10.65
CA ILE A 41 18.69 -8.79 -10.09
C ILE A 41 19.28 -10.02 -10.78
N GLY A 42 20.61 -10.23 -10.71
CA GLY A 42 21.31 -11.19 -11.57
C GLY A 42 20.61 -12.55 -11.77
N ILE A 43 20.10 -13.15 -10.70
CA ILE A 43 19.48 -14.48 -10.72
C ILE A 43 17.94 -14.49 -10.69
N GLY A 44 17.27 -13.32 -10.70
CA GLY A 44 15.83 -13.30 -10.54
C GLY A 44 15.19 -11.91 -10.50
N LYS A 45 13.97 -11.85 -9.96
CA LYS A 45 13.21 -10.62 -9.75
C LYS A 45 12.91 -10.47 -8.26
N VAL A 46 12.93 -9.23 -7.79
CA VAL A 46 12.58 -8.87 -6.41
C VAL A 46 11.57 -7.72 -6.43
N GLN A 47 10.86 -7.56 -5.32
CA GLN A 47 9.92 -6.47 -5.13
C GLN A 47 10.63 -5.33 -4.40
N ASP A 48 10.75 -4.17 -5.05
CA ASP A 48 11.00 -2.91 -4.34
C ASP A 48 9.64 -2.26 -4.01
N ILE A 49 9.54 -1.67 -2.82
CA ILE A 49 8.35 -1.02 -2.28
C ILE A 49 8.78 0.36 -1.79
N LEU A 50 8.35 1.41 -2.50
CA LEU A 50 8.50 2.78 -2.02
C LEU A 50 7.25 3.15 -1.25
N VAL A 51 7.42 3.47 0.04
CA VAL A 51 6.35 3.97 0.91
C VAL A 51 6.41 5.48 0.93
N LEU A 52 5.30 6.12 0.58
CA LEU A 52 5.11 7.57 0.55
C LEU A 52 4.15 7.96 1.67
N ARG A 53 4.60 8.83 2.56
CA ARG A 53 3.81 9.41 3.65
C ARG A 53 3.80 10.93 3.48
N GLU A 54 2.95 11.62 4.22
CA GLU A 54 2.82 13.07 4.11
C GLU A 54 4.13 13.83 4.33
N ASN A 55 4.95 13.37 5.29
CA ASN A 55 6.15 14.08 5.72
C ASN A 55 7.47 13.37 5.38
N ASP A 56 7.42 12.13 4.90
CA ASP A 56 8.62 11.38 4.54
C ASP A 56 8.35 10.25 3.55
N SER A 57 9.42 9.58 3.13
CA SER A 57 9.34 8.38 2.32
C SER A 57 10.49 7.44 2.66
N PHE A 58 10.26 6.15 2.48
CA PHE A 58 11.31 5.14 2.63
C PHE A 58 11.08 3.96 1.69
N CYS A 59 12.15 3.21 1.42
CA CYS A 59 12.11 2.05 0.53
C CYS A 59 12.33 0.74 1.31
N ARG A 60 11.57 -0.29 0.96
CA ARG A 60 11.74 -1.67 1.43
C ARG A 60 11.94 -2.58 0.23
N ARG A 61 12.68 -3.66 0.46
CA ARG A 61 12.88 -4.72 -0.53
C ARG A 61 12.38 -6.04 0.03
N VAL A 62 11.55 -6.73 -0.74
CA VAL A 62 10.96 -8.01 -0.38
C VAL A 62 11.43 -9.09 -1.35
N PHE A 63 11.76 -10.25 -0.78
CA PHE A 63 12.21 -11.45 -1.48
C PHE A 63 11.20 -12.58 -1.24
N GLY A 64 11.14 -13.55 -2.16
CA GLY A 64 10.39 -14.79 -1.94
C GLY A 64 8.90 -14.74 -2.28
N CYS A 65 8.36 -13.60 -2.72
CA CYS A 65 7.02 -13.52 -3.34
C CYS A 65 7.13 -13.16 -4.84
N PRO A 66 6.15 -13.56 -5.67
CA PRO A 66 6.06 -13.09 -7.05
C PRO A 66 5.94 -11.56 -7.06
N PRO A 67 6.88 -10.82 -7.68
CA PRO A 67 6.85 -9.37 -7.66
C PRO A 67 5.85 -8.84 -8.69
N VAL A 68 5.24 -7.70 -8.36
CA VAL A 68 4.23 -7.02 -9.16
C VAL A 68 4.56 -5.55 -9.31
N ASP A 69 4.13 -4.96 -10.42
CA ASP A 69 4.14 -3.52 -10.65
C ASP A 69 2.74 -2.98 -10.37
N ALA A 70 2.60 -2.13 -9.36
CA ALA A 70 1.34 -1.51 -9.00
C ALA A 70 1.55 -0.29 -8.11
N GLU A 71 0.65 0.67 -8.19
CA GLU A 71 0.56 1.79 -7.26
C GLU A 71 -0.73 1.64 -6.46
N LEU A 72 -0.65 1.85 -5.15
CA LEU A 72 -1.76 1.65 -4.25
C LEU A 72 -1.76 2.68 -3.12
N THR A 73 -2.93 2.90 -2.56
CA THR A 73 -3.13 3.76 -1.40
C THR A 73 -3.73 2.95 -0.27
N VAL A 74 -3.19 3.11 0.93
CA VAL A 74 -3.80 2.62 2.17
C VAL A 74 -4.24 3.80 3.00
N VAL A 75 -5.50 3.80 3.41
CA VAL A 75 -6.10 4.81 4.28
C VAL A 75 -6.57 4.15 5.57
N ARG A 76 -6.17 4.72 6.71
CA ARG A 76 -6.58 4.31 8.05
C ARG A 76 -7.49 5.36 8.66
N ARG A 77 -8.62 4.92 9.23
CA ARG A 77 -9.55 5.75 10.00
C ARG A 77 -10.00 4.98 11.25
N GLY A 78 -9.41 5.30 12.40
CA GLY A 78 -9.61 4.54 13.63
C GLY A 78 -9.19 3.07 13.43
N GLU A 79 -10.10 2.15 13.70
CA GLU A 79 -9.90 0.70 13.52
C GLU A 79 -10.12 0.21 12.08
N ASN A 80 -10.49 1.11 11.16
CA ASN A 80 -10.79 0.76 9.78
C ASN A 80 -9.60 1.04 8.87
N ILE A 81 -9.32 0.07 7.98
CA ILE A 81 -8.24 0.14 7.00
C ILE A 81 -8.83 -0.12 5.62
N TYR A 82 -8.51 0.74 4.68
CA TYR A 82 -8.93 0.66 3.29
C TYR A 82 -7.71 0.61 2.38
N MET A 83 -7.64 -0.36 1.48
CA MET A 83 -6.59 -0.49 0.47
C MET A 83 -7.20 -0.53 -0.94
N SER A 84 -6.72 0.34 -1.83
CA SER A 84 -7.09 0.39 -3.25
C SER A 84 -5.91 0.68 -4.15
N LEU A 85 -6.06 0.44 -5.45
CA LEU A 85 -5.11 0.94 -6.44
C LEU A 85 -5.14 2.47 -6.46
N TYR A 86 -4.02 3.09 -6.80
CA TYR A 86 -3.94 4.54 -6.93
C TYR A 86 -4.84 5.01 -8.07
N GLY A 87 -5.62 6.08 -7.83
CA GLY A 87 -6.62 6.58 -8.78
C GLY A 87 -7.95 5.83 -8.78
N ASP A 88 -8.06 4.71 -8.05
CA ASP A 88 -9.32 4.01 -7.83
C ASP A 88 -10.07 4.72 -6.69
N GLU A 89 -10.69 5.86 -7.02
CA GLU A 89 -11.38 6.72 -6.05
C GLU A 89 -12.67 6.07 -5.53
N LYS A 90 -12.59 5.38 -4.39
CA LYS A 90 -13.67 5.35 -3.39
C LYS A 90 -13.15 5.29 -1.95
N PRO A 91 -12.48 6.32 -1.41
CA PRO A 91 -12.05 6.31 -0.02
C PRO A 91 -13.18 6.84 0.88
N PHE A 92 -14.31 6.14 0.91
CA PHE A 92 -15.56 6.60 1.56
C PHE A 92 -16.10 7.89 0.90
N GLY A 93 -17.41 8.13 0.90
CA GLY A 93 -17.98 9.36 0.34
C GLY A 93 -17.26 10.63 0.82
N GLU A 94 -17.23 11.67 -0.02
CA GLU A 94 -16.66 12.99 0.23
C GLU A 94 -16.69 13.38 1.72
N GLY A 95 -15.51 13.54 2.34
CA GLY A 95 -15.42 13.90 3.77
C GLY A 95 -14.26 13.26 4.55
N ALA A 96 -13.13 12.93 3.93
CA ALA A 96 -11.93 12.60 4.70
C ALA A 96 -11.52 13.83 5.53
N PRO A 97 -11.42 13.75 6.87
CA PRO A 97 -10.86 14.84 7.64
C PRO A 97 -9.42 15.06 7.16
N VAL A 98 -9.20 16.23 6.58
CA VAL A 98 -7.86 16.78 6.36
C VAL A 98 -7.27 16.94 7.76
N CYS A 99 -6.10 16.38 8.01
CA CYS A 99 -5.38 16.60 9.26
C CYS A 99 -5.28 18.10 9.50
N SER A 100 -5.86 18.58 10.60
CA SER A 100 -5.76 19.98 11.00
C SER A 100 -4.31 20.27 11.42
N ALA A 101 -3.68 21.18 10.67
CA ALA A 101 -2.46 21.98 10.89
C ALA A 101 -1.55 21.64 12.09
#